data_AF-A0A9R1A3X0-F1
#
_entry.id   AF-A0A9R1A3X0-F1
#
_cell.length_a   1.000
_cell.length_b   1.000
_cell.length_c   1.000
_cell.angle_alpha   90.00
_cell.angle_beta   90.00
_cell.angle_gamma   90.00
#
_symmetry.space_group_name_H-M   'P 1'
#
loop_
_entity.id
_entity.type
_entity.pdbx_description
1 polymer ?
#
loop_
_entity_poly.entity_id
_entity_poly.type
_entity_poly.pdbx_seq_one_letter_code
_entity_poly.pdbx_strand_id
1 'polypeptide(L)'
;MTNFYNQYKSVEPWLKRKDPPAAGGKEIYQSKADRAKLDGMYECILCACCSTSCPSYWWNPEEYLGPAALLHANRLPDWGTLMKPKPSMLPLWGTLMKPKPSMFMHVQARGYHGVSVSEKRNLRDHKRRILAAKYELRGKLYKAVCRDPELPSDMRDKFRYKLSKLPRNSNMTRLRNRCIFTGRSRGVYQKFRMSRIVFRTLANKGELMGVKKASWWIQDSRDEFTKERLDSINDEFKLYRCHTIKNCTHACPKGLNPAKQIDTIKKLQLGA
;
A
#
# COMPACT_ATOMS: atom_id res chain seq x y z
N MET A 1 10.13 -17.28 12.39
CA MET A 1 9.78 -15.88 12.00
C MET A 1 9.13 -15.06 13.12
N THR A 2 8.60 -15.67 14.18
CA THR A 2 7.98 -14.96 15.32
C THR A 2 8.94 -13.95 15.95
N ASN A 3 10.17 -14.36 16.26
CA ASN A 3 11.18 -13.47 16.85
C ASN A 3 11.49 -12.23 15.98
N PHE A 4 11.74 -12.44 14.69
CA PHE A 4 11.97 -11.35 13.72
C PHE A 4 10.86 -10.28 13.75
N TYR A 5 9.59 -10.71 13.79
CA TYR A 5 8.47 -9.78 13.87
C TYR A 5 8.32 -9.15 15.25
N ASN A 6 8.68 -9.85 16.32
CA ASN A 6 8.67 -9.30 17.68
C ASN A 6 9.69 -8.18 17.81
N GLN A 7 10.90 -8.35 17.28
CA GLN A 7 11.93 -7.30 17.25
C GLN A 7 11.55 -6.13 16.35
N TYR A 8 10.91 -6.40 15.22
CA TYR A 8 10.35 -5.33 14.40
C TYR A 8 9.28 -4.52 15.16
N LYS A 9 8.44 -5.19 15.96
CA LYS A 9 7.42 -4.53 16.78
C LYS A 9 8.01 -3.78 17.99
N SER A 10 9.08 -4.29 18.60
CA SER A 10 9.71 -3.68 19.78
C SER A 10 10.33 -2.32 19.49
N VAL A 11 10.80 -2.10 18.26
CA VAL A 11 11.29 -0.80 17.77
C VAL A 11 10.15 0.20 17.54
N GLU A 12 8.89 -0.25 17.64
CA GLU A 12 7.69 0.56 17.44
C GLU A 12 7.81 1.45 16.20
N PRO A 13 7.82 0.90 14.98
CA PRO A 13 8.23 1.62 13.77
C PRO A 13 7.16 2.59 13.28
N TRP A 14 6.40 3.22 14.19
CA TRP A 14 5.39 4.22 13.91
C TRP A 14 5.62 5.59 14.52
N LEU A 15 5.05 6.63 13.90
CA LEU A 15 5.15 8.01 14.34
C LEU A 15 4.48 8.19 15.71
N LYS A 16 5.20 8.76 16.68
CA LYS A 16 4.65 9.13 17.99
C LYS A 16 4.68 10.65 18.17
N ARG A 17 3.57 11.19 18.64
CA ARG A 17 3.41 12.63 18.95
C ARG A 17 2.83 12.78 20.34
N LYS A 18 3.20 13.85 21.02
CA LYS A 18 2.64 14.23 22.33
C LYS A 18 1.26 14.87 22.13
N ASP A 19 1.11 15.65 21.06
CA ASP A 19 -0.17 16.28 20.75
C ASP A 19 -1.15 15.33 20.04
N PRO A 20 -2.43 15.30 20.45
CA PRO A 20 -3.47 14.58 19.72
C PRO A 20 -3.72 15.22 18.34
N PRO A 21 -4.20 14.44 17.35
CA PRO A 21 -4.58 14.99 16.05
C PRO A 21 -5.69 16.02 16.21
N ALA A 22 -5.59 17.15 15.49
CA ALA A 22 -6.59 18.21 15.54
C ALA A 22 -8.00 17.67 15.25
N ALA A 23 -8.99 18.11 16.03
CA ALA A 23 -10.39 17.75 15.86
C ALA A 23 -10.84 18.08 14.43
N GLY A 24 -11.17 17.05 13.66
CA GLY A 24 -11.47 17.15 12.22
C GLY A 24 -10.62 16.25 11.32
N GLY A 25 -9.65 15.52 11.87
CA GLY A 25 -8.90 14.52 11.10
C GLY A 25 -8.06 15.12 9.96
N LYS A 26 -7.65 16.39 10.11
CA LYS A 26 -6.84 17.10 9.12
C LYS A 26 -5.51 16.36 8.95
N GLU A 27 -5.22 15.93 7.72
CA GLU A 27 -3.96 15.28 7.39
C GLU A 27 -2.79 16.24 7.68
N ILE A 28 -1.77 15.74 8.40
CA ILE A 28 -0.54 16.49 8.63
C ILE A 28 0.37 16.26 7.44
N TYR A 29 0.63 17.31 6.66
CA TYR A 29 1.46 17.23 5.47
C TYR A 29 2.94 17.01 5.82
N GLN A 30 3.58 16.12 5.07
CA GLN A 30 5.04 15.96 5.08
C GLN A 30 5.64 16.73 3.90
N SER A 31 6.72 17.48 4.14
CA SER A 31 7.42 18.20 3.07
C SER A 31 8.09 17.23 2.08
N LYS A 32 8.27 17.65 0.82
CA LYS A 32 8.96 16.82 -0.19
C LYS A 32 10.41 16.55 0.20
N ALA A 33 11.08 17.54 0.82
CA ALA A 33 12.45 17.41 1.28
C ALA A 33 12.58 16.37 2.40
N ASP A 34 11.67 16.39 3.37
CA ASP A 34 11.66 15.39 4.45
C ASP A 34 11.32 14.00 3.93
N ARG A 35 10.45 13.90 2.92
CA ARG A 35 10.14 12.63 2.28
C ARG A 35 11.35 12.03 1.54
N ALA A 36 12.18 12.86 0.91
CA ALA A 36 13.36 12.40 0.17
C ALA A 36 14.43 11.79 1.10
N LYS A 37 14.53 12.29 2.35
CA LYS A 37 15.42 11.71 3.38
C LYS A 37 15.11 10.24 3.65
N LEU A 38 13.86 9.83 3.47
CA LEU A 38 13.41 8.46 3.73
C LEU A 38 13.75 7.50 2.58
N ASP A 39 14.12 7.98 1.40
CA ASP A 39 14.28 7.14 0.22
C ASP A 39 15.36 6.06 0.43
N GLY A 40 15.02 4.82 0.08
CA GLY A 40 15.80 3.63 0.41
C GLY A 40 15.46 2.97 1.75
N MET A 41 15.10 3.71 2.81
CA MET A 41 14.78 3.09 4.11
C MET A 41 13.39 2.44 4.14
N TYR A 42 12.39 3.13 3.58
CA TYR A 42 10.98 2.68 3.58
C TYR A 42 10.68 1.55 2.58
N GLU A 43 11.65 1.19 1.74
CA GLU A 43 11.51 0.20 0.68
C GLU A 43 11.68 -1.24 1.18
N CYS A 44 12.12 -1.40 2.43
CA CYS A 44 12.24 -2.70 3.08
C CYS A 44 10.89 -3.45 2.98
N ILE A 45 10.97 -4.70 2.50
CA ILE A 45 9.82 -5.59 2.32
C ILE A 45 9.69 -6.61 3.45
N LEU A 46 10.48 -6.48 4.53
CA LEU A 46 10.49 -7.40 5.67
C LEU A 46 10.68 -8.88 5.28
N CYS A 47 11.56 -9.14 4.32
CA CYS A 47 11.87 -10.50 3.84
C CYS A 47 12.83 -11.27 4.76
N ALA A 48 13.42 -10.63 5.78
CA ALA A 48 14.41 -11.18 6.70
C ALA A 48 15.74 -11.67 6.09
N CYS A 49 16.02 -11.43 4.79
CA CYS A 49 17.30 -11.77 4.14
C CYS A 49 18.52 -11.13 4.84
N CYS A 50 18.35 -9.93 5.38
CA CYS A 50 19.42 -9.24 6.12
C CYS A 50 19.70 -9.86 7.49
N SER A 51 18.67 -10.28 8.23
CA SER A 51 18.84 -10.94 9.53
C SER A 51 19.38 -12.35 9.36
N THR A 52 18.90 -13.07 8.34
CA THR A 52 19.40 -14.42 7.99
C THR A 52 20.79 -14.43 7.41
N SER A 53 21.39 -13.31 7.00
CA SER A 53 22.79 -13.26 6.54
C SER A 53 23.75 -12.69 7.58
N CYS A 54 23.22 -12.25 8.74
CA CYS A 54 23.99 -11.54 9.75
C CYS A 54 24.53 -12.50 10.82
N PRO A 55 25.87 -12.65 10.95
CA PRO A 55 26.46 -13.54 11.95
C PRO A 55 26.11 -13.14 13.39
N SER A 56 26.07 -11.83 13.68
CA SER A 56 25.67 -11.32 15.00
C SER A 56 24.24 -11.73 15.38
N TYR A 57 23.34 -11.76 14.39
CA TYR A 57 21.96 -12.18 14.57
C TYR A 57 21.81 -13.69 14.73
N TRP A 58 22.65 -14.47 14.07
CA TRP A 58 22.68 -15.92 14.25
C TRP A 58 23.16 -16.31 15.66
N TRP A 59 24.18 -15.60 16.17
CA TRP A 59 24.75 -15.89 17.47
C TRP A 59 23.82 -15.54 18.63
N ASN A 60 23.18 -14.38 18.58
CA ASN A 60 22.30 -13.92 19.66
C ASN A 60 21.03 -13.28 19.10
N PRO A 61 20.09 -14.09 18.58
CA PRO A 61 18.86 -13.59 18.00
C PRO A 61 17.89 -13.05 19.05
N GLU A 62 18.03 -13.34 20.34
CA GLU A 62 17.08 -12.88 21.36
C GLU A 62 17.34 -11.43 21.76
N GLU A 63 18.61 -11.07 22.01
CA GLU A 63 18.97 -9.72 22.42
C GLU A 63 19.26 -8.80 21.23
N TYR A 64 19.92 -9.29 20.17
CA TYR A 64 20.26 -8.46 19.02
C TYR A 64 19.03 -8.24 18.13
N LEU A 65 18.51 -7.01 18.13
CA LEU A 65 17.35 -6.57 17.32
C LEU A 65 17.48 -6.90 15.82
N GLY A 66 18.70 -6.94 15.30
CA GLY A 66 18.97 -7.29 13.92
C GLY A 66 18.88 -6.13 12.93
N PRO A 67 19.42 -6.34 11.71
CA PRO A 67 19.58 -5.26 10.74
C PRO A 67 18.27 -4.73 10.17
N ALA A 68 17.21 -5.55 10.08
CA ALA A 68 15.89 -5.07 9.65
C ALA A 68 15.28 -4.14 10.71
N ALA A 69 15.23 -4.57 11.97
CA ALA A 69 14.64 -3.78 13.05
C ALA A 69 15.42 -2.48 13.24
N LEU A 70 16.75 -2.52 13.23
CA LEU A 70 17.60 -1.32 13.31
C LEU A 70 17.51 -0.43 12.05
N LEU A 71 17.32 -0.99 10.85
CA LEU A 71 17.01 -0.18 9.66
C LEU A 71 15.67 0.56 9.80
N HIS A 72 14.70 -0.07 10.45
CA HIS A 72 13.41 0.54 10.76
C HIS A 72 13.49 1.49 11.95
N ALA A 73 14.48 1.35 12.83
CA ALA A 73 14.80 2.27 13.91
C ALA A 73 15.53 3.51 13.42
N ASN A 74 16.52 3.34 12.52
CA ASN A 74 17.35 4.43 12.03
C ASN A 74 16.54 5.32 11.12
N ARG A 75 16.06 6.39 11.73
CA ARG A 75 15.13 7.32 11.15
C ARG A 75 15.47 8.71 11.71
N LEU A 76 16.70 9.20 11.51
CA LEU A 76 17.11 10.62 11.59
C LEU A 76 18.23 10.95 10.58
N PRO A 77 18.26 12.15 9.95
CA PRO A 77 19.19 12.46 8.87
C PRO A 77 20.59 12.79 9.38
N ASP A 78 21.58 12.46 8.56
CA ASP A 78 22.95 12.99 8.60
C ASP A 78 22.91 14.50 8.29
N TRP A 79 23.52 15.33 9.14
CA TRP A 79 23.78 16.77 8.89
C TRP A 79 25.12 17.01 8.14
N GLY A 80 25.86 15.98 7.78
CA GLY A 80 27.27 16.13 7.45
C GLY A 80 27.74 15.38 6.21
N THR A 81 26.98 15.34 5.11
CA THR A 81 27.61 15.12 3.79
C THR A 81 26.82 15.78 2.66
N LEU A 82 27.15 17.06 2.46
CA LEU A 82 27.47 17.66 1.18
C LEU A 82 26.81 17.03 -0.07
N MET A 83 25.77 17.72 -0.52
CA MET A 83 25.82 18.45 -1.78
C MET A 83 26.64 17.80 -2.91
N LYS A 84 25.92 17.23 -3.87
CA LYS A 84 26.00 17.81 -5.22
C LYS A 84 24.61 18.26 -5.65
N PRO A 85 24.39 19.58 -5.88
CA PRO A 85 23.23 19.99 -6.64
C PRO A 85 23.35 19.35 -8.04
N LYS A 86 22.28 18.73 -8.53
CA LYS A 86 22.22 18.48 -9.98
C LYS A 86 22.26 19.85 -10.66
N PRO A 87 23.14 20.07 -11.65
CA PRO A 87 23.16 21.33 -12.36
C PRO A 87 21.79 21.57 -13.01
N SER A 88 21.28 22.77 -12.76
CA SER A 88 20.38 23.54 -13.62
C SER A 88 20.16 22.96 -15.02
N MET A 89 18.93 22.55 -15.30
CA MET A 89 18.29 22.93 -16.55
C MET A 89 17.00 23.67 -16.19
N LEU A 90 17.12 24.99 -16.24
CA LEU A 90 16.02 25.96 -16.23
C LEU A 90 15.13 25.79 -17.49
N PRO A 91 13.94 26.41 -17.51
CA PRO A 91 12.79 25.94 -18.25
C PRO A 91 12.81 26.43 -19.69
N LEU A 92 12.67 25.52 -20.65
CA LEU A 92 12.20 25.88 -21.97
C LEU A 92 10.67 26.00 -21.89
N TRP A 93 10.23 27.25 -21.83
CA TRP A 93 8.91 27.65 -22.29
C TRP A 93 8.61 27.05 -23.67
N GLY A 94 7.34 26.71 -23.88
CA GLY A 94 6.79 26.70 -25.22
C GLY A 94 7.17 25.50 -26.07
N THR A 95 6.65 24.33 -25.72
CA THR A 95 6.08 23.51 -26.78
C THR A 95 4.89 22.77 -26.20
N LEU A 96 3.72 23.08 -26.76
CA LEU A 96 2.51 22.29 -26.66
C LEU A 96 2.87 20.85 -27.07
N MET A 97 3.25 20.01 -26.10
CA MET A 97 3.40 18.58 -26.31
C MET A 97 2.00 18.04 -26.60
N LYS A 98 1.64 18.06 -27.88
CA LYS A 98 0.58 17.22 -28.41
C LYS A 98 0.83 15.80 -27.87
N PRO A 99 -0.15 15.14 -27.24
CA PRO A 99 0.03 13.79 -26.74
C PRO A 99 0.48 12.92 -27.92
N LYS A 100 1.66 12.30 -27.80
CA LYS A 100 2.14 11.33 -28.79
C LYS A 100 1.10 10.20 -28.87
N PRO A 101 0.49 9.93 -30.04
CA PRO A 101 -0.48 8.83 -30.19
C PRO A 101 0.27 7.50 -30.36
N SER A 102 1.13 7.14 -29.40
CA SER A 102 1.86 5.87 -29.44
C SER A 102 1.98 5.16 -28.10
N MET A 103 1.47 5.72 -27.00
CA MET A 103 1.33 5.01 -25.72
C MET A 103 -0.02 4.28 -25.60
N PHE A 104 -0.53 3.80 -26.73
CA PHE A 104 -1.73 2.98 -26.84
C PHE A 104 -1.54 1.80 -27.80
N MET A 105 -0.31 1.33 -28.06
CA MET A 105 -0.11 0.24 -29.03
C MET A 105 1.05 -0.73 -28.75
N HIS A 106 1.45 -0.96 -27.50
CA HIS A 106 2.38 -2.07 -27.14
C HIS A 106 1.80 -3.04 -26.10
N VAL A 107 0.48 -3.26 -26.17
CA VAL A 107 -0.20 -4.45 -25.60
C VAL A 107 -1.14 -5.08 -26.66
N GLN A 108 -0.92 -4.80 -27.95
CA GLN A 108 -1.86 -5.16 -29.04
C GLN A 108 -1.23 -5.95 -30.21
N ALA A 109 -0.03 -6.54 -30.05
CA ALA A 109 0.66 -7.18 -31.18
C ALA A 109 1.05 -8.65 -30.94
N ARG A 110 0.19 -9.46 -30.32
CA ARG A 110 0.20 -10.93 -30.48
C ARG A 110 -1.23 -11.48 -30.47
N GLY A 111 -1.81 -11.62 -31.67
CA GLY A 111 -2.95 -12.50 -31.99
C GLY A 111 -4.26 -12.29 -31.20
N TYR A 112 -5.25 -11.62 -31.80
CA TYR A 112 -6.63 -11.64 -31.32
C TYR A 112 -7.58 -12.18 -32.40
N HIS A 113 -7.51 -13.49 -32.64
CA HIS A 113 -8.75 -14.26 -32.73
C HIS A 113 -9.19 -14.58 -31.30
N GLY A 114 -10.15 -13.81 -30.78
CA GLY A 114 -10.86 -14.14 -29.54
C GLY A 114 -10.63 -13.16 -28.39
N VAL A 115 -11.67 -12.37 -28.09
CA VAL A 115 -11.85 -11.64 -26.82
C VAL A 115 -11.33 -12.47 -25.65
N SER A 116 -10.45 -11.91 -24.83
CA SER A 116 -9.82 -12.62 -23.73
C SER A 116 -10.88 -13.22 -22.80
N VAL A 117 -10.60 -14.35 -22.18
CA VAL A 117 -11.52 -15.00 -21.20
C VAL A 117 -11.94 -14.03 -20.08
N SER A 118 -11.11 -13.03 -19.79
CA SER A 118 -11.36 -11.94 -18.85
C SER A 118 -12.46 -10.97 -19.32
N GLU A 119 -12.35 -10.45 -20.55
CA GLU A 119 -13.34 -9.55 -21.15
C GLU A 119 -14.71 -10.23 -21.28
N LYS A 120 -14.75 -11.52 -21.63
CA LYS A 120 -16.00 -12.32 -21.66
C LYS A 120 -16.69 -12.41 -20.30
N ARG A 121 -15.95 -12.35 -19.18
CA ARG A 121 -16.54 -12.35 -17.82
C ARG A 121 -17.08 -10.98 -17.44
N ASN A 122 -16.38 -9.91 -17.81
CA ASN A 122 -16.83 -8.53 -17.58
C ASN A 122 -18.08 -8.20 -18.41
N LEU A 123 -18.15 -8.62 -19.67
CA LEU A 123 -19.32 -8.44 -20.52
C LEU A 123 -20.56 -9.16 -19.94
N ARG A 124 -20.39 -10.39 -19.43
CA ARG A 124 -21.47 -11.11 -18.75
C ARG A 124 -21.95 -10.41 -17.48
N ASP A 125 -21.03 -9.87 -16.67
CA ASP A 125 -21.39 -9.11 -15.47
C ASP A 125 -22.10 -7.79 -15.84
N HIS A 126 -21.62 -7.10 -16.87
CA HIS A 126 -22.23 -5.89 -17.41
C HIS A 126 -23.68 -6.12 -17.89
N LYS A 127 -23.91 -7.17 -18.67
CA LYS A 127 -25.28 -7.58 -19.07
C LYS A 127 -26.19 -7.85 -17.86
N ARG A 128 -25.67 -8.45 -16.78
CA ARG A 128 -26.43 -8.65 -15.54
C ARG A 128 -26.73 -7.32 -14.83
N ARG A 129 -25.79 -6.36 -14.82
CA ARG A 129 -26.01 -5.02 -14.22
C ARG A 129 -27.14 -4.29 -14.93
N ILE A 130 -27.16 -4.30 -16.27
CA ILE A 130 -28.24 -3.70 -17.07
C ILE A 130 -29.57 -4.37 -16.74
N LEU A 131 -29.60 -5.70 -16.71
CA LEU A 131 -30.82 -6.44 -16.39
C LEU A 131 -31.29 -6.17 -14.95
N ALA A 132 -30.37 -6.11 -13.98
CA ALA A 132 -30.69 -5.80 -12.60
C ALA A 132 -31.26 -4.40 -12.44
N ALA A 133 -30.67 -3.39 -13.10
CA ALA A 133 -31.18 -2.03 -13.12
C ALA A 133 -32.59 -1.96 -13.72
N LYS A 134 -32.83 -2.66 -14.84
CA LYS A 134 -34.15 -2.71 -15.50
C LYS A 134 -35.27 -3.21 -14.58
N TYR A 135 -34.98 -4.19 -13.73
CA TYR A 135 -35.98 -4.80 -12.84
C TYR A 135 -35.85 -4.37 -11.37
N GLU A 136 -35.02 -3.37 -11.05
CA GLU A 136 -34.74 -2.98 -9.67
C GLU A 136 -35.99 -2.48 -8.97
N LEU A 137 -36.67 -1.49 -9.56
CA LEU A 137 -37.84 -0.86 -8.99
C LEU A 137 -39.00 -1.88 -8.86
N ARG A 138 -39.24 -2.65 -9.92
CA ARG A 138 -40.24 -3.73 -9.93
C ARG A 138 -39.97 -4.78 -8.84
N GLY A 139 -38.72 -5.18 -8.67
CA GLY A 139 -38.31 -6.13 -7.64
C GLY A 139 -38.44 -5.56 -6.22
N LYS A 140 -38.17 -4.26 -6.01
CA LYS A 140 -38.36 -3.58 -4.72
C LYS A 140 -39.85 -3.49 -4.36
N LEU A 141 -40.70 -3.09 -5.31
CA LEU A 141 -42.15 -3.00 -5.12
C LEU A 141 -42.75 -4.35 -4.74
N TYR A 142 -42.41 -5.41 -5.47
CA TYR A 142 -42.93 -6.76 -5.19
C TYR A 142 -42.48 -7.26 -3.80
N LYS A 143 -41.24 -6.96 -3.40
CA LYS A 143 -40.74 -7.32 -2.07
C LYS A 143 -41.39 -6.52 -0.95
N ALA A 144 -41.70 -5.24 -1.17
CA ALA A 144 -42.41 -4.40 -0.20
C ALA A 144 -43.79 -5.01 0.08
N VAL A 145 -44.59 -5.23 -0.97
CA VAL A 145 -45.92 -5.85 -0.87
C VAL A 145 -45.90 -7.22 -0.18
N CYS A 146 -44.87 -8.04 -0.43
CA CYS A 146 -44.75 -9.35 0.23
C CYS A 146 -44.38 -9.26 1.71
N ARG A 147 -43.79 -8.15 2.15
CA ARG A 147 -43.29 -7.92 3.51
C ARG A 147 -44.35 -7.26 4.41
N ASP A 148 -45.27 -6.51 3.82
CA ASP A 148 -46.32 -5.80 4.55
C ASP A 148 -47.28 -6.80 5.23
N PRO A 149 -47.45 -6.76 6.57
CA PRO A 149 -48.29 -7.70 7.28
C PRO A 149 -49.79 -7.39 7.18
N GLU A 150 -50.14 -6.13 6.94
CA GLU A 150 -51.53 -5.62 6.85
C GLU A 150 -52.25 -6.08 5.57
N LEU A 151 -51.50 -6.48 4.55
CA LEU A 151 -52.08 -6.89 3.27
C LEU A 151 -52.65 -8.33 3.33
N PRO A 152 -53.79 -8.60 2.66
CA PRO A 152 -54.38 -9.93 2.59
C PRO A 152 -53.38 -10.98 2.07
N SER A 153 -53.45 -12.21 2.60
CA SER A 153 -52.51 -13.29 2.22
C SER A 153 -52.52 -13.56 0.71
N ASP A 154 -53.71 -13.64 0.11
CA ASP A 154 -53.89 -13.91 -1.32
C ASP A 154 -53.16 -12.89 -2.20
N MET A 155 -53.17 -11.61 -1.80
CA MET A 155 -52.46 -10.57 -2.51
C MET A 155 -50.95 -10.78 -2.40
N ARG A 156 -50.44 -11.06 -1.20
CA ARG A 156 -49.01 -11.36 -0.97
C ARG A 156 -48.55 -12.56 -1.79
N ASP A 157 -49.36 -13.60 -1.89
CA ASP A 157 -49.04 -14.82 -2.64
C ASP A 157 -49.01 -14.57 -4.16
N LYS A 158 -49.92 -13.75 -4.69
CA LYS A 158 -49.87 -13.27 -6.09
C LYS A 158 -48.55 -12.53 -6.38
N PHE A 159 -48.08 -11.69 -5.46
CA PHE A 159 -46.81 -10.96 -5.64
C PHE A 159 -45.58 -11.84 -5.41
N ARG A 160 -45.63 -12.83 -4.51
CA ARG A 160 -44.60 -13.87 -4.37
C ARG A 160 -44.42 -14.65 -5.67
N TYR A 161 -45.53 -15.03 -6.31
CA TYR A 161 -45.51 -15.69 -7.61
C TYR A 161 -44.96 -14.78 -8.73
N LYS A 162 -45.30 -13.49 -8.74
CA LYS A 162 -44.70 -12.51 -9.67
C LYS A 162 -43.20 -12.33 -9.43
N LEU A 163 -42.75 -12.37 -8.18
CA LEU A 163 -41.34 -12.27 -7.80
C LEU A 163 -40.54 -13.48 -8.28
N SER A 164 -41.08 -14.70 -8.17
CA SER A 164 -40.40 -15.92 -8.63
C SER A 164 -40.23 -15.97 -10.14
N LYS A 165 -41.14 -15.35 -10.91
CA LYS A 165 -41.06 -15.22 -12.37
C LYS A 165 -40.01 -14.22 -12.88
N LEU A 166 -39.41 -13.40 -12.02
CA LEU A 166 -38.39 -12.46 -12.48
C LEU A 166 -37.13 -13.21 -12.97
N PRO A 167 -36.44 -12.71 -14.02
CA PRO A 167 -35.23 -13.36 -14.52
C PRO A 167 -34.18 -13.52 -13.41
N ARG A 168 -33.65 -14.73 -13.19
CA ARG A 168 -32.69 -15.01 -12.10
C ARG A 168 -31.50 -14.05 -12.06
N ASN A 169 -31.02 -13.61 -13.24
CA ASN A 169 -29.88 -12.71 -13.39
C ASN A 169 -30.17 -11.23 -13.09
N SER A 170 -31.44 -10.84 -12.87
CA SER A 170 -31.80 -9.48 -12.46
C SER A 170 -31.57 -9.23 -10.97
N ASN A 171 -31.30 -10.27 -10.18
CA ASN A 171 -31.06 -10.12 -8.75
C ASN A 171 -29.70 -9.43 -8.49
N MET A 172 -29.73 -8.32 -7.74
CA MET A 172 -28.56 -7.53 -7.35
C MET A 172 -27.48 -8.36 -6.64
N THR A 173 -27.87 -9.42 -5.91
CA THR A 173 -26.94 -10.32 -5.21
C THR A 173 -26.00 -11.10 -6.14
N ARG A 174 -26.36 -11.25 -7.42
CA ARG A 174 -25.54 -11.96 -8.42
C ARG A 174 -24.48 -11.08 -9.06
N LEU A 175 -24.54 -9.76 -8.85
CA LEU A 175 -23.55 -8.83 -9.36
C LEU A 175 -22.24 -8.99 -8.59
N ARG A 176 -21.10 -8.91 -9.30
CA ARG A 176 -19.77 -8.96 -8.66
C ARG A 176 -18.96 -7.74 -9.05
N ASN A 177 -18.25 -7.17 -8.08
CA ASN A 177 -17.31 -6.09 -8.35
C ASN A 177 -16.03 -6.68 -8.97
N ARG A 178 -15.94 -6.59 -10.30
CA ARG A 178 -14.78 -7.05 -11.09
C ARG A 178 -13.84 -5.91 -11.41
N CYS A 179 -12.57 -6.25 -11.58
CA CYS A 179 -11.57 -5.30 -12.09
C CYS A 179 -11.85 -4.98 -13.56
N ILE A 180 -11.82 -3.69 -13.90
CA ILE A 180 -12.03 -3.21 -15.28
C ILE A 180 -10.95 -3.75 -16.22
N PHE A 181 -9.67 -3.67 -15.82
CA PHE A 181 -8.53 -4.10 -16.64
C PHE A 181 -8.37 -5.62 -16.78
N THR A 182 -8.57 -6.37 -15.68
CA THR A 182 -8.17 -7.79 -15.61
C THR A 182 -9.34 -8.75 -15.39
N GLY A 183 -10.56 -8.26 -15.15
CA GLY A 183 -11.75 -9.10 -14.92
C GLY A 183 -11.72 -9.95 -13.64
N ARG A 184 -10.70 -9.76 -12.80
CA ARG A 184 -10.55 -10.43 -11.49
C ARG A 184 -11.76 -10.12 -10.61
N SER A 185 -12.34 -11.14 -9.98
CA SER A 185 -13.54 -11.03 -9.12
C SER A 185 -13.25 -10.77 -7.65
N ARG A 186 -12.00 -10.93 -7.21
CA ARG A 186 -11.57 -10.82 -5.80
C ARG A 186 -10.41 -9.84 -5.66
N GLY A 187 -10.32 -9.20 -4.50
CA GLY A 187 -9.30 -8.19 -4.22
C GLY A 187 -9.40 -7.00 -5.17
N VAL A 188 -10.62 -6.51 -5.39
CA VAL A 188 -10.93 -5.34 -6.23
C VAL A 188 -11.31 -4.19 -5.30
N TYR A 189 -10.62 -3.07 -5.42
CA TYR A 189 -10.96 -1.86 -4.66
C TYR A 189 -12.22 -1.23 -5.25
N GLN A 190 -13.23 -0.98 -4.43
CA GLN A 190 -14.52 -0.43 -4.88
C GLN A 190 -14.39 0.98 -5.45
N LYS A 191 -13.61 1.86 -4.79
CA LYS A 191 -13.38 3.25 -5.22
C LYS A 191 -12.71 3.34 -6.61
N PHE A 192 -11.70 2.50 -6.84
CA PHE A 192 -10.88 2.53 -8.05
C PHE A 192 -11.32 1.55 -9.14
N ARG A 193 -12.23 0.61 -8.82
CA ARG A 193 -12.73 -0.46 -9.71
C ARG A 193 -11.62 -1.28 -10.38
N MET A 194 -10.48 -1.40 -9.71
CA MET A 194 -9.31 -2.14 -10.18
C MET A 194 -8.84 -3.16 -9.15
N SER A 195 -8.14 -4.20 -9.62
CA SER A 195 -7.60 -5.23 -8.74
C SER A 195 -6.42 -4.68 -7.93
N ARG A 196 -6.15 -5.26 -6.77
CA ARG A 196 -4.97 -4.93 -5.95
C ARG A 196 -3.63 -5.01 -6.69
N ILE A 197 -3.55 -5.85 -7.73
CA ILE A 197 -2.33 -6.02 -8.53
C ILE A 197 -2.16 -4.78 -9.42
N VAL A 198 -3.18 -4.45 -10.21
CA VAL A 198 -3.16 -3.30 -11.12
C VAL A 198 -3.00 -2.01 -10.32
N PHE A 199 -3.75 -1.87 -9.22
CA PHE A 199 -3.63 -0.72 -8.32
C PHE A 199 -2.19 -0.52 -7.84
N ARG A 200 -1.53 -1.57 -7.35
CA ARG A 200 -0.14 -1.50 -6.87
C ARG A 200 0.83 -1.15 -8.01
N THR A 201 0.65 -1.73 -9.20
CA THR A 201 1.51 -1.42 -10.35
C THR A 201 1.38 0.05 -10.77
N LEU A 202 0.15 0.56 -10.89
CA LEU A 202 -0.10 1.97 -11.26
C LEU A 202 0.36 2.94 -10.15
N ALA A 203 0.10 2.61 -8.89
CA ALA A 203 0.58 3.40 -7.74
C ALA A 203 2.11 3.48 -7.71
N ASN A 204 2.81 2.36 -7.92
CA ASN A 204 4.27 2.34 -7.95
C ASN A 204 4.85 3.10 -9.14
N LYS A 205 4.15 3.12 -10.29
CA LYS A 205 4.52 3.94 -11.44
C LYS A 205 4.23 5.43 -11.26
N GLY A 206 3.46 5.81 -10.24
CA GLY A 206 3.04 7.20 -9.99
C GLY A 206 1.90 7.68 -10.89
N GLU A 207 1.20 6.77 -11.60
CA GLU A 207 0.08 7.11 -12.48
C GLU A 207 -1.21 7.44 -11.72
N LEU A 208 -1.28 7.08 -10.43
CA LEU A 208 -2.43 7.36 -9.57
C LEU A 208 -2.19 8.64 -8.77
N MET A 209 -2.96 9.68 -9.10
CA MET A 209 -2.93 10.98 -8.42
C MET A 209 -3.22 10.83 -6.91
N GLY A 210 -2.35 11.41 -6.09
CA GLY A 210 -2.49 11.41 -4.62
C GLY A 210 -2.23 10.06 -3.94
N VAL A 211 -2.05 8.97 -4.69
CA VAL A 211 -1.72 7.67 -4.11
C VAL A 211 -0.22 7.60 -3.91
N LYS A 212 0.20 7.74 -2.66
CA LYS A 212 1.57 7.50 -2.22
C LYS A 212 1.59 6.31 -1.28
N LYS A 213 2.71 5.58 -1.24
CA LYS A 213 2.90 4.52 -0.24
C LYS A 213 2.81 5.18 1.14
N ALA A 214 1.90 4.69 1.99
CA ALA A 214 1.80 5.15 3.36
C ALA A 214 3.13 4.85 4.07
N SER A 215 3.77 5.90 4.56
CA SER A 215 5.00 5.84 5.33
C SER A 215 4.80 6.74 6.55
N TRP A 216 4.78 6.14 7.73
CA TRP A 216 4.79 6.81 9.02
C TRP A 216 6.17 6.57 9.70
N TRP A 217 7.10 7.54 9.64
CA TRP A 217 8.52 7.28 9.99
C TRP A 217 9.14 8.42 10.80
N ILE A 218 9.70 8.09 11.97
CA ILE A 218 10.41 8.86 13.01
C ILE A 218 11.45 9.91 12.52
N GLN A 219 11.87 9.85 11.26
CA GLN A 219 12.75 10.82 10.58
C GLN A 219 11.98 12.07 10.13
N ASP A 220 10.66 12.01 10.32
CA ASP A 220 9.77 13.14 10.34
C ASP A 220 10.18 14.10 11.45
N SER A 221 10.28 15.38 11.10
CA SER A 221 10.27 16.48 12.07
C SER A 221 9.05 16.46 13.00
N ARG A 222 8.07 15.60 12.71
CA ARG A 222 6.85 15.37 13.48
C ARG A 222 7.00 14.34 14.61
N ASP A 223 8.08 13.56 14.70
CA ASP A 223 8.24 12.58 15.79
C ASP A 223 8.86 13.23 17.02
N GLU A 224 8.12 13.23 18.12
CA GLU A 224 8.47 13.95 19.34
C GLU A 224 9.12 13.04 20.40
N PHE A 225 9.32 11.74 20.09
CA PHE A 225 9.86 10.71 21.01
C PHE A 225 11.23 10.16 20.56
N THR A 226 12.04 10.98 19.91
CA THR A 226 13.32 10.56 19.35
C THR A 226 14.30 10.04 20.41
N LYS A 227 14.42 10.75 21.54
CA LYS A 227 15.44 10.44 22.57
C LYS A 227 15.11 9.12 23.26
N GLU A 228 13.85 8.93 23.64
CA GLU A 228 13.35 7.73 24.30
C GLU A 228 13.56 6.48 23.43
N ARG A 229 13.45 6.63 22.10
CA ARG A 229 13.71 5.56 21.14
C ARG A 229 15.18 5.21 21.04
N LEU A 230 16.04 6.22 20.94
CA LEU A 230 17.49 6.05 20.90
C LEU A 230 17.96 5.31 22.16
N ASP A 231 17.49 5.74 23.34
CA ASP A 231 17.80 5.11 24.61
C ASP A 231 17.30 3.66 24.70
N SER A 232 16.14 3.33 24.13
CA SER A 232 15.61 1.95 24.14
C SER A 232 16.47 0.94 23.35
N ILE A 233 17.26 1.45 22.40
CA ILE A 233 18.09 0.68 21.46
C ILE A 233 19.57 0.77 21.86
N ASN A 234 19.94 1.77 22.67
CA ASN A 234 21.28 2.04 23.18
C ASN A 234 21.70 0.97 24.21
N ASP A 235 22.17 -0.16 23.70
CA ASP A 235 22.63 -1.29 24.49
C ASP A 235 23.76 -2.02 23.73
N GLU A 236 24.69 -2.62 24.47
CA GLU A 236 25.84 -3.33 23.95
C GLU A 236 25.40 -4.51 23.07
N PHE A 237 24.39 -5.25 23.54
CA PHE A 237 23.85 -6.41 22.84
C PHE A 237 22.83 -6.06 21.74
N LYS A 238 22.34 -4.81 21.69
CA LYS A 238 21.43 -4.31 20.64
C LYS A 238 22.18 -3.50 19.58
N LEU A 239 22.28 -2.18 19.74
CA LEU A 239 22.83 -1.30 18.72
C LEU A 239 24.30 -1.61 18.41
N TYR A 240 25.12 -1.77 19.45
CA TYR A 240 26.56 -1.86 19.30
C TYR A 240 27.05 -3.23 18.85
N ARG A 241 26.23 -4.27 19.00
CA ARG A 241 26.51 -5.64 18.51
C ARG A 241 26.74 -5.75 16.99
N CYS A 242 26.34 -4.73 16.22
CA CYS A 242 26.67 -4.66 14.80
C CYS A 242 28.14 -4.30 14.58
N HIS A 243 28.93 -5.20 13.98
CA HIS A 243 30.33 -4.95 13.60
C HIS A 243 30.50 -4.42 12.16
N THR A 244 29.41 -3.99 11.52
CA THR A 244 29.45 -3.37 10.17
C THR A 244 30.10 -4.27 9.10
N ILE A 245 29.90 -5.59 9.19
CA ILE A 245 30.40 -6.61 8.23
C ILE A 245 29.73 -6.47 6.84
N LYS A 246 28.56 -5.80 6.76
CA LYS A 246 27.79 -5.49 5.52
C LYS A 246 27.18 -6.69 4.78
N ASN A 247 27.21 -7.91 5.30
CA ASN A 247 26.46 -9.05 4.73
C ASN A 247 24.97 -8.73 4.49
N CYS A 248 24.36 -7.98 5.41
CA CYS A 248 22.96 -7.54 5.33
C CYS A 248 22.66 -6.65 4.11
N THR A 249 23.64 -5.89 3.63
CA THR A 249 23.54 -5.03 2.45
C THR A 249 23.62 -5.87 1.17
N HIS A 250 24.56 -6.81 1.11
CA HIS A 250 24.70 -7.72 -0.04
C HIS A 250 23.52 -8.67 -0.21
N ALA A 251 22.95 -9.17 0.90
CA ALA A 251 21.81 -10.07 0.88
C ALA A 251 20.47 -9.38 0.56
N CYS A 252 20.42 -8.04 0.49
CA CYS A 252 19.15 -7.34 0.33
C CYS A 252 18.64 -7.44 -1.12
N PRO A 253 17.47 -8.06 -1.38
CA PRO A 253 16.90 -8.16 -2.74
C PRO A 253 16.39 -6.81 -3.28
N LYS A 254 16.39 -5.77 -2.45
CA LYS A 254 16.04 -4.39 -2.80
C LYS A 254 17.26 -3.47 -2.92
N GLY A 255 18.47 -3.99 -2.69
CA GLY A 255 19.69 -3.17 -2.73
C GLY A 255 19.77 -2.14 -1.60
N LEU A 256 19.10 -2.38 -0.48
CA LEU A 256 19.16 -1.48 0.68
C LEU A 256 20.47 -1.68 1.43
N ASN A 257 20.89 -0.66 2.18
CA ASN A 257 22.10 -0.70 2.98
C ASN A 257 21.80 -0.59 4.48
N PRO A 258 21.38 -1.67 5.17
CA PRO A 258 21.13 -1.65 6.60
C PRO A 258 22.36 -1.29 7.43
N ALA A 259 23.55 -1.72 6.99
CA ALA A 259 24.79 -1.44 7.72
C ALA A 259 25.09 0.06 7.82
N LYS A 260 24.93 0.81 6.72
CA LYS A 260 25.08 2.28 6.73
C LYS A 260 24.09 2.93 7.71
N GLN A 261 22.88 2.41 7.78
CA GLN A 261 21.84 2.98 8.64
C GLN A 261 22.12 2.69 10.12
N ILE A 262 22.60 1.50 10.45
CA ILE A 262 23.04 1.20 11.83
C ILE A 262 24.18 2.13 12.26
N ASP A 263 25.15 2.39 11.36
CA ASP A 263 26.24 3.33 11.61
C ASP A 263 25.74 4.75 11.89
N THR A 264 24.72 5.21 11.15
CA THR A 264 24.07 6.50 11.42
C THR A 264 23.40 6.55 12.79
N ILE A 265 22.72 5.48 13.26
CA ILE A 265 22.16 5.46 14.64
C ILE A 265 23.29 5.62 15.66
N LYS A 266 24.40 4.90 15.47
CA LYS A 266 25.55 4.97 16.38
C LYS A 266 26.11 6.39 16.48
N LYS A 267 26.24 7.09 15.35
CA LYS A 267 26.68 8.49 15.32
C LYS A 267 25.72 9.42 16.07
N LEU A 268 24.42 9.23 15.86
CA LEU A 268 23.39 10.01 16.56
C LEU A 268 23.44 9.81 18.08
N GLN A 269 23.68 8.58 18.54
CA GLN A 269 23.85 8.30 19.97
C GLN A 269 25.05 9.05 20.58
N LEU A 270 26.09 9.25 19.77
CA LEU A 270 27.30 9.99 20.14
C LEU A 270 27.17 11.52 19.97
N GLY A 271 26.03 12.01 19.46
CA GLY A 271 25.79 13.42 19.19
C GLY A 271 26.60 13.99 18.01
N ALA A 272 27.10 13.13 17.13
CA ALA A 272 27.91 13.47 15.96
C ALA A 272 27.09 13.64 14.67
#